data_AF-D3RVS8-F1
#
_entry.id   AF-D3RVS8-F1
#
_cell.length_a   1.000
_cell.length_b   1.000
_cell.length_c   1.000
_cell.angle_alpha   90.00
_cell.angle_beta   90.00
_cell.angle_gamma   90.00
#
_symmetry.space_group_name_H-M   'P 1'
#
loop_
_entity.id
_entity.type
_entity.pdbx_description
1 polymer ?
#
loop_
_entity_poly.entity_id
_entity_poly.type
_entity_poly.pdbx_seq_one_letter_code
_entity_poly.pdbx_strand_id
1 'polypeptide(L)'
;MITTKRGYGYGLAAGVLAVLLPLGAAWSETPDRAQALAGIEAAEAARRRADSVGGEWRDTAAMIARARELAEAGRYPDAIELADQAKRQGELGYDQALGEQNADFPAYVLDRSR
;
A
#
# COMPACT_ATOMS: atom_id res chain seq x y z
N MET A 1 -12.84 -65.46 3.93
CA MET A 1 -12.83 -64.19 3.18
C MET A 1 -11.63 -64.21 2.25
N ILE A 2 -11.88 -64.42 0.95
CA ILE A 2 -10.86 -64.57 -0.10
C ILE A 2 -11.13 -63.49 -1.16
N THR A 3 -10.07 -62.74 -1.48
CA THR A 3 -9.72 -62.05 -2.73
C THR A 3 -10.78 -61.23 -3.49
N THR A 4 -10.50 -59.94 -3.72
CA THR A 4 -10.58 -59.31 -5.07
C THR A 4 -9.68 -58.06 -5.16
N LYS A 5 -9.11 -57.92 -6.35
CA LYS A 5 -8.03 -57.06 -6.87
C LYS A 5 -8.30 -55.55 -6.83
N ARG A 6 -7.22 -54.74 -6.81
CA ARG A 6 -6.88 -53.85 -7.94
C ARG A 6 -5.43 -53.37 -7.86
N GLY A 7 -4.64 -53.73 -8.87
CA GLY A 7 -3.32 -53.17 -9.10
C GLY A 7 -3.40 -51.90 -9.96
N TYR A 8 -2.50 -50.97 -9.69
CA TYR A 8 -1.90 -49.95 -10.56
C TYR A 8 -0.64 -49.57 -9.77
N GLY A 9 0.59 -49.77 -10.23
CA GLY A 9 1.16 -49.46 -11.53
C GLY A 9 2.47 -48.72 -11.19
N TYR A 10 3.59 -49.28 -11.63
CA TYR A 10 4.95 -48.84 -11.33
C TYR A 10 5.20 -47.38 -11.68
N GLY A 11 6.00 -46.69 -10.86
CA GLY A 11 6.48 -45.34 -11.13
C GLY A 11 7.49 -44.84 -10.10
N LEU A 12 8.60 -45.56 -9.94
CA LEU A 12 9.82 -44.99 -9.36
C LEU A 12 10.36 -43.91 -10.30
N ALA A 13 10.42 -42.67 -9.84
CA ALA A 13 11.39 -41.70 -10.33
C ALA A 13 11.63 -40.65 -9.24
N ALA A 14 12.65 -40.91 -8.43
CA ALA A 14 13.28 -39.92 -7.57
C ALA A 14 13.86 -38.80 -8.45
N GLY A 15 13.34 -37.60 -8.30
CA GLY A 15 13.91 -36.38 -8.87
C GLY A 15 14.26 -35.43 -7.74
N VAL A 16 15.53 -35.44 -7.30
CA VAL A 16 16.09 -34.40 -6.44
C VAL A 16 16.13 -33.12 -7.27
N LEU A 17 15.20 -32.20 -7.02
CA LEU A 17 15.31 -30.84 -7.53
C LEU A 17 16.20 -30.06 -6.56
N ALA A 18 17.50 -30.06 -6.84
CA ALA A 18 18.42 -29.13 -6.20
C ALA A 18 18.04 -27.71 -6.66
N VAL A 19 17.27 -26.99 -5.83
CA VAL A 19 17.04 -25.56 -5.98
C VAL A 19 18.35 -24.86 -5.64
N LEU A 20 19.15 -24.61 -6.67
CA LEU A 20 20.28 -23.69 -6.61
C LEU A 20 19.69 -22.27 -6.54
N LEU A 21 19.53 -21.74 -5.33
CA LEU A 21 19.20 -20.33 -5.14
C LEU A 21 20.36 -19.50 -5.72
N PRO A 22 20.18 -18.68 -6.77
CA PRO A 22 21.18 -17.67 -7.04
C PRO A 22 21.15 -16.72 -5.85
N LEU A 23 22.31 -16.59 -5.17
CA LEU A 23 22.64 -15.42 -4.36
C LEU A 23 22.71 -14.22 -5.32
N GLY A 24 21.56 -13.81 -5.87
CA GLY A 24 21.39 -12.54 -6.51
C GLY A 24 21.39 -11.51 -5.40
N ALA A 25 22.50 -10.81 -5.23
CA ALA A 25 22.51 -9.53 -4.56
C ALA A 25 21.28 -8.76 -5.03
N ALA A 26 20.41 -8.37 -4.10
CA ALA A 26 19.32 -7.46 -4.38
C ALA A 26 19.95 -6.25 -5.08
N TRP A 27 19.74 -6.13 -6.38
CA TRP A 27 20.15 -4.97 -7.15
C TRP A 27 19.42 -3.80 -6.52
N SER A 28 20.14 -2.99 -5.73
CA SER A 28 19.63 -1.75 -5.21
C SER A 28 19.44 -0.83 -6.41
N GLU A 29 18.28 -0.86 -7.05
CA GLU A 29 17.90 0.16 -8.03
C GLU A 29 18.00 1.51 -7.33
N THR A 30 18.88 2.37 -7.85
CA THR A 30 19.01 3.72 -7.31
C THR A 30 17.72 4.46 -7.65
N PRO A 31 17.05 5.08 -6.66
CA PRO A 31 15.75 5.68 -6.93
C PRO A 31 15.83 6.72 -8.05
N ASP A 32 14.95 6.59 -9.04
CA ASP A 32 15.00 7.41 -10.25
C ASP A 32 13.80 8.36 -10.40
N ARG A 33 13.85 9.21 -11.43
CA ARG A 33 12.80 10.18 -11.74
C ARG A 33 11.45 9.52 -12.00
N ALA A 34 11.43 8.38 -12.68
CA ALA A 34 10.19 7.70 -13.04
C ALA A 34 9.50 7.16 -11.77
N GLN A 35 10.27 6.58 -10.86
CA GLN A 35 9.77 6.12 -9.56
C GLN A 35 9.23 7.28 -8.71
N ALA A 36 9.93 8.42 -8.65
CA ALA A 36 9.46 9.60 -7.93
C ALA A 36 8.12 10.13 -8.50
N LEU A 37 8.00 10.25 -9.82
CA LEU A 37 6.77 10.69 -10.46
C LEU A 37 5.62 9.71 -10.25
N ALA A 38 5.88 8.41 -10.33
CA ALA A 38 4.88 7.39 -10.04
C ALA A 38 4.38 7.46 -8.59
N GLY A 39 5.28 7.68 -7.62
CA GLY A 39 4.93 7.87 -6.21
C GLY A 39 4.08 9.12 -5.98
N ILE A 40 4.45 10.23 -6.62
CA ILE A 40 3.68 11.50 -6.57
C ILE A 40 2.27 11.32 -7.14
N GLU A 41 2.12 10.63 -8.27
CA GLU A 41 0.81 10.36 -8.86
C GLU A 41 -0.04 9.42 -7.99
N ALA A 42 0.58 8.41 -7.36
CA ALA A 42 -0.10 7.55 -6.40
C ALA A 42 -0.60 8.34 -5.17
N ALA A 43 0.22 9.25 -4.65
CA ALA A 43 -0.16 10.12 -3.55
C ALA A 43 -1.32 11.07 -3.93
N GLU A 44 -1.28 11.64 -5.13
CA GLU A 44 -2.38 12.45 -5.69
C GLU A 44 -3.67 11.64 -5.84
N ALA A 45 -3.59 10.40 -6.31
CA ALA A 45 -4.74 9.51 -6.40
C ALA A 45 -5.34 9.20 -5.02
N ALA A 46 -4.50 8.90 -4.02
CA ALA A 46 -4.94 8.65 -2.65
C ALA A 46 -5.59 9.90 -2.02
N ARG A 47 -4.98 11.09 -2.21
CA ARG A 47 -5.56 12.36 -1.77
C ARG A 47 -6.94 12.60 -2.38
N ARG A 48 -7.07 12.49 -3.71
CA ARG A 48 -8.36 12.69 -4.40
C ARG A 48 -9.42 11.69 -3.92
N ARG A 49 -9.00 10.47 -3.59
CA ARG A 49 -9.88 9.47 -3.00
C ARG A 49 -10.36 9.93 -1.62
N ALA A 50 -9.47 10.40 -0.74
CA ALA A 50 -9.85 10.96 0.56
C ALA A 50 -10.80 12.16 0.42
N ASP A 51 -10.46 13.11 -0.45
CA ASP A 51 -11.27 14.30 -0.73
C ASP A 51 -12.70 13.94 -1.19
N SER A 52 -12.85 12.88 -1.99
CA SER A 52 -14.16 12.42 -2.47
C SER A 52 -15.15 12.02 -1.37
N VAL A 53 -14.65 11.77 -0.15
CA VAL A 53 -15.46 11.47 1.05
C VAL A 53 -15.31 12.53 2.14
N GLY A 54 -14.72 13.68 1.82
CA GLY A 54 -14.44 14.75 2.79
C GLY A 54 -13.32 14.43 3.80
N GLY A 55 -12.51 13.41 3.51
CA GLY A 55 -11.46 12.89 4.39
C GLY A 55 -10.06 13.43 4.12
N GLU A 56 -9.87 14.40 3.22
CA GLU A 56 -8.54 14.96 2.98
C GLU A 56 -7.98 15.63 4.24
N TRP A 57 -6.78 15.23 4.65
CA TRP A 57 -6.06 15.86 5.75
C TRP A 57 -5.32 17.12 5.27
N ARG A 58 -5.32 18.15 6.12
CA ARG A 58 -4.84 19.52 5.82
C ARG A 58 -3.51 19.57 5.04
N ASP A 59 -2.54 18.75 5.43
CA ASP A 59 -1.16 18.86 4.92
C ASP A 59 -0.88 17.99 3.70
N THR A 60 -1.78 17.07 3.35
CA THR A 60 -1.53 16.07 2.30
C THR A 60 -1.25 16.72 0.95
N ALA A 61 -2.01 17.74 0.54
CA ALA A 61 -1.76 18.49 -0.69
C ALA A 61 -0.39 19.17 -0.70
N ALA A 62 0.00 19.80 0.41
CA ALA A 62 1.27 20.52 0.53
C ALA A 62 2.47 19.56 0.49
N MET A 63 2.34 18.38 1.10
CA MET A 63 3.36 17.32 1.03
C MET A 63 3.58 16.86 -0.42
N ILE A 64 2.51 16.68 -1.19
CA ILE A 64 2.63 16.27 -2.60
C ILE A 64 3.28 17.37 -3.45
N ALA A 65 2.91 18.63 -3.23
CA ALA A 65 3.57 19.76 -3.89
C ALA A 65 5.07 19.78 -3.59
N ARG A 66 5.46 19.57 -2.33
CA ARG A 66 6.87 19.53 -1.93
C ARG A 66 7.59 18.30 -2.50
N ALA A 67 6.93 17.16 -2.65
CA ALA A 67 7.49 15.99 -3.31
C ALA A 67 7.79 16.27 -4.80
N ARG A 68 6.92 17.01 -5.49
CA ARG A 68 7.17 17.49 -6.87
C ARG A 68 8.41 18.38 -6.95
N GLU A 69 8.53 19.36 -6.06
CA GLU A 69 9.71 20.24 -6.01
C GLU A 69 11.01 19.45 -5.77
N LEU A 70 10.98 18.44 -4.90
CA LEU A 70 12.13 17.56 -4.66
C LEU A 70 12.49 16.75 -5.91
N ALA A 71 11.50 16.21 -6.62
CA ALA A 71 11.71 15.49 -7.86
C ALA A 71 12.29 16.39 -8.97
N GLU A 72 11.81 17.62 -9.10
CA GLU A 72 12.36 18.62 -10.02
C GLU A 72 13.81 18.99 -9.69
N ALA A 73 14.16 19.03 -8.41
CA ALA A 73 15.53 19.23 -7.93
C ALA A 73 16.43 17.98 -8.07
N GLY A 74 15.92 16.87 -8.62
CA GLY A 74 16.66 15.61 -8.77
C GLY A 74 16.85 14.83 -7.46
N ARG A 75 16.15 15.24 -6.39
CA ARG A 75 16.18 14.59 -5.06
C ARG A 75 15.15 13.46 -5.00
N TYR A 76 15.31 12.46 -5.86
CA TYR A 76 14.32 11.40 -6.03
C TYR A 76 14.04 10.57 -4.76
N PRO A 77 15.04 10.17 -3.95
CA PRO A 77 14.77 9.45 -2.71
C PRO A 77 13.85 10.25 -1.76
N ASP A 78 14.15 11.54 -1.56
CA ASP A 78 13.36 12.41 -0.68
C ASP A 78 11.95 12.65 -1.25
N ALA A 79 11.84 12.79 -2.57
CA ALA A 79 10.55 12.94 -3.25
C ALA A 79 9.68 11.69 -3.06
N ILE A 80 10.26 10.51 -3.22
CA ILE A 80 9.57 9.22 -3.03
C ILE A 80 9.11 9.07 -1.58
N GLU A 81 10.00 9.34 -0.61
CA GLU A 81 9.65 9.23 0.80
C GLU A 81 8.48 10.15 1.17
N LEU A 82 8.53 11.41 0.73
CA LEU A 82 7.49 12.38 1.04
C LEU A 82 6.17 12.06 0.32
N ALA A 83 6.23 11.59 -0.92
CA ALA A 83 5.06 11.12 -1.66
C ALA A 83 4.42 9.90 -0.98
N ASP A 84 5.21 8.95 -0.49
CA ASP A 84 4.70 7.79 0.25
C ASP A 84 4.05 8.17 1.57
N GLN A 85 4.60 9.15 2.29
CA GLN A 85 3.96 9.71 3.48
C GLN A 85 2.61 10.35 3.13
N ALA A 86 2.55 11.15 2.07
CA ALA A 86 1.31 11.78 1.62
C ALA A 86 0.28 10.76 1.15
N LYS A 87 0.70 9.71 0.44
CA LYS A 87 -0.17 8.59 0.04
C LYS A 87 -0.82 7.95 1.26
N ARG A 88 -0.03 7.62 2.29
CA ARG A 88 -0.56 7.05 3.54
C ARG A 88 -1.55 7.98 4.23
N GLN A 89 -1.31 9.30 4.23
CA GLN A 89 -2.28 10.25 4.77
C GLN A 89 -3.59 10.26 3.97
N GLY A 90 -3.52 10.21 2.63
CA GLY A 90 -4.73 10.08 1.81
C GLY A 90 -5.51 8.79 2.07
N GLU A 91 -4.81 7.66 2.21
CA GLU A 91 -5.44 6.37 2.54
C GLU A 91 -6.10 6.40 3.93
N LEU A 92 -5.39 6.90 4.94
CA LEU A 92 -5.92 7.02 6.30
C LEU A 92 -7.08 8.01 6.39
N GLY A 93 -7.00 9.14 5.68
CA GLY A 93 -8.07 10.13 5.65
C GLY A 93 -9.36 9.59 5.02
N TYR A 94 -9.23 8.79 3.95
CA TYR A 94 -10.35 8.07 3.37
C TYR A 94 -10.99 7.09 4.37
N ASP A 95 -10.17 6.23 4.99
CA ASP A 95 -10.65 5.22 5.93
C ASP A 95 -11.31 5.86 7.16
N GLN A 96 -10.71 6.93 7.69
CA GLN A 96 -11.27 7.68 8.81
C GLN A 96 -12.63 8.27 8.45
N ALA A 97 -12.74 8.96 7.31
CA ALA A 97 -14.00 9.58 6.88
C ALA A 97 -15.11 8.54 6.62
N LEU A 98 -14.78 7.34 6.17
CA LEU A 98 -15.74 6.23 6.08
C LEU A 98 -16.15 5.69 7.45
N GLY A 99 -15.21 5.55 8.38
CA GLY A 99 -15.49 5.05 9.74
C GLY A 99 -16.32 6.02 10.58
N GLU A 100 -16.09 7.33 10.42
CA GLU A 100 -16.76 8.39 11.18
C GLU A 100 -18.12 8.78 10.57
N GLN A 101 -18.42 8.39 9.33
CA GLN A 101 -19.68 8.72 8.65
C GLN A 101 -20.94 8.30 9.41
N ASN A 102 -20.85 7.29 10.28
CA ASN A 102 -21.95 6.81 11.12
C ASN A 102 -21.64 6.89 12.62
N ALA A 103 -20.61 7.66 13.01
CA ALA A 103 -20.30 7.87 14.41
C ALA A 103 -21.38 8.75 15.04
N ASP A 104 -21.98 8.27 16.13
CA ASP A 104 -22.94 9.01 16.93
C ASP A 104 -22.38 9.28 18.33
N PHE A 105 -22.93 10.27 19.01
CA PHE A 105 -22.53 10.59 20.37
C PHE A 105 -23.07 9.55 21.34
N PRO A 106 -22.26 9.11 22.32
CA PRO A 106 -22.76 8.21 23.35
C PRO A 106 -23.85 8.91 24.19
N ALA A 107 -24.81 8.12 24.70
CA ALA A 107 -26.02 8.64 25.36
C ALA A 107 -25.73 9.68 26.48
N TYR A 108 -24.63 9.52 27.22
CA TYR A 108 -24.26 10.45 28.30
C TYR A 108 -23.83 11.85 27.82
N VAL A 109 -23.48 12.02 26.53
CA VAL A 109 -23.19 13.34 25.93
C VAL A 109 -24.49 14.04 25.57
N LEU A 110 -25.48 13.29 25.08
CA LEU A 110 -26.79 13.82 24.68
C LEU A 110 -27.71 14.14 25.87
N ASP A 111 -27.45 13.57 27.05
CA ASP A 111 -28.25 13.78 28.26
C ASP A 111 -27.99 15.14 28.94
N ARG A 112 -26.79 15.72 28.80
CA ARG A 112 -26.43 17.04 29.39
C ARG A 112 -26.88 18.26 28.59
N SER A 113 -27.44 18.07 27.40
CA SER A 113 -27.84 19.17 26.51
C SER A 113 -29.32 19.58 26.66
N ARG A 114 -29.99 19.12 27.73
CA ARG A 114 -31.34 19.54 28.15
C ARG A 114 -31.29 20.28 29.47
#